data_AF-A0A1A9WFU5-F1
#
_entry.id   AF-A0A1A9WFU5-F1
#
_cell.length_a   1.000
_cell.length_b   1.000
_cell.length_c   1.000
_cell.angle_alpha   90.00
_cell.angle_beta   90.00
_cell.angle_gamma   90.00
#
_symmetry.space_group_name_H-M   'P 1'
#
loop_
_entity.id
_entity.type
_entity.pdbx_description
1 polymer ?
#
loop_
_entity_poly.entity_id
_entity_poly.type
_entity_poly.pdbx_seq_one_letter_code
_entity_poly.pdbx_strand_id
1 'polypeptide(L)'
;MSDSPVIIEPIAKHTSTFIFLHGLGDSGHGWSSALERIQPPSMKIVCPNAPSQPVTINNGFLMPSWFDLKSLDMSGTEDEKSLKAAAKTIHIMINKEIENGIPTIRIVLGGFSQGGALALYSALTYAKPLAGIVALSAWLPLHQKFPAARLNNNNIPIFQVHGDIDLTVHYKYGQQTASILQSFMRDVTFKTYHGLSHSGSDEEMNDIRHILAKWNMSSAPFIAEPLNHHLSTFIFMHGLGDTGHGWFKVIERLQLWGMKIVCPNAPKQKVTINGGLFMPSWFDFERLDMSGMEDEESLKASTKTIHAMINKEIEKGIPSVRIVLGGFSQGGALALYSGLTYTKPLAGIITLSAWLPLHQEFPAAKLNNSTLPIFQITGDIDPVVRHRYAAQSACILLSFMKNVTFKTYYGLSHCASDAEMDEVRNVITKWVQ
;
A
#
# COMPACT_ATOMS: atom_id res chain seq x y z
N MET A 1 22.12 -26.08 16.15
CA MET A 1 20.79 -25.78 15.59
C MET A 1 20.97 -25.47 14.12
N SER A 2 19.96 -25.70 13.28
CA SER A 2 20.03 -25.37 11.85
C SER A 2 20.33 -23.88 11.67
N ASP A 3 21.35 -23.53 10.88
CA ASP A 3 21.64 -22.13 10.49
C ASP A 3 20.56 -21.53 9.56
N SER A 4 19.63 -22.37 9.07
CA SER A 4 18.58 -21.93 8.16
C SER A 4 17.49 -21.14 8.88
N PRO A 5 16.96 -20.07 8.27
CA PRO A 5 15.82 -19.34 8.81
C PRO A 5 14.61 -20.25 9.02
N VAL A 6 13.79 -19.97 10.03
CA VAL A 6 12.44 -20.53 10.11
C VAL A 6 11.56 -19.79 9.12
N ILE A 7 10.87 -20.54 8.25
CA ILE A 7 9.97 -19.99 7.24
C ILE A 7 8.55 -20.47 7.57
N ILE A 8 7.64 -19.52 7.73
CA ILE A 8 6.20 -19.79 7.85
C ILE A 8 5.60 -19.44 6.49
N GLU A 9 5.21 -20.47 5.75
CA GLU A 9 4.63 -20.31 4.42
C GLU A 9 3.25 -19.64 4.49
N PRO A 10 2.88 -18.81 3.50
CA PRO A 10 1.55 -18.24 3.46
C PRO A 10 0.50 -19.32 3.18
N ILE A 11 -0.68 -19.16 3.79
CA ILE A 11 -1.83 -20.05 3.61
C ILE A 11 -2.45 -19.88 2.21
N ALA A 12 -2.38 -18.67 1.65
CA ALA A 12 -2.85 -18.30 0.32
C ALA A 12 -1.67 -17.88 -0.58
N LYS A 13 -1.95 -17.42 -1.81
CA LYS A 13 -0.91 -16.91 -2.72
C LYS A 13 0.01 -15.91 -2.02
N HIS A 14 1.32 -16.16 -2.07
CA HIS A 14 2.34 -15.28 -1.50
C HIS A 14 2.31 -13.92 -2.20
N THR A 15 1.98 -12.86 -1.47
CA THR A 15 1.95 -11.48 -2.00
C THR A 15 2.61 -10.44 -1.10
N SER A 16 3.02 -10.84 0.11
CA SER A 16 3.76 -10.01 1.06
C SER A 16 4.67 -10.86 1.93
N THR A 17 5.69 -10.24 2.52
CA THR A 17 6.63 -10.90 3.42
C THR A 17 6.82 -10.08 4.69
N PHE A 18 6.83 -10.74 5.84
CA PHE A 18 7.27 -10.18 7.11
C PHE A 18 8.58 -10.83 7.54
N ILE A 19 9.66 -10.04 7.61
CA ILE A 19 10.94 -10.50 8.14
C ILE A 19 11.01 -10.07 9.60
N PHE A 20 11.11 -11.02 10.53
CA PHE A 20 11.12 -10.75 11.97
C PHE A 20 12.43 -11.19 12.63
N LEU A 21 13.14 -10.25 13.24
CA LEU A 21 14.45 -10.45 13.85
C LEU A 21 14.32 -10.67 15.37
N HIS A 22 14.85 -11.78 15.88
CA HIS A 22 14.82 -12.11 17.30
C HIS A 22 15.77 -11.26 18.15
N GLY A 23 15.62 -11.29 19.49
CA GLY A 23 16.50 -10.61 20.44
C GLY A 23 17.85 -11.30 20.64
N LEU A 24 18.75 -10.65 21.38
CA LEU A 24 20.07 -11.19 21.72
C LEU A 24 19.94 -12.56 22.43
N GLY A 25 20.72 -13.55 21.99
CA GLY A 25 20.77 -14.89 22.58
C GLY A 25 19.63 -15.84 22.16
N ASP A 26 18.62 -15.35 21.44
CA ASP A 26 17.49 -16.14 20.94
C ASP A 26 17.78 -16.73 19.54
N SER A 27 16.77 -17.28 18.87
CA SER A 27 16.83 -17.84 17.52
C SER A 27 15.56 -17.52 16.73
N GLY A 28 15.56 -17.83 15.43
CA GLY A 28 14.37 -17.71 14.58
C GLY A 28 13.17 -18.54 15.06
N HIS A 29 13.40 -19.57 15.88
CA HIS A 29 12.32 -20.38 16.46
C HIS A 29 11.58 -19.65 17.58
N GLY A 30 12.26 -18.80 18.37
CA GLY A 30 11.73 -18.22 19.62
C GLY A 30 10.42 -17.46 19.45
N TRP A 31 10.25 -16.78 18.30
CA TRP A 31 9.05 -15.99 17.99
C TRP A 31 8.12 -16.65 16.96
N SER A 32 8.59 -17.70 16.27
CA SER A 32 7.90 -18.28 15.11
C SER A 32 6.46 -18.70 15.42
N SER A 33 6.22 -19.45 16.51
CA SER A 33 4.88 -19.91 16.87
C SER A 33 3.93 -18.77 17.24
N ALA A 34 4.43 -17.67 17.79
CA ALA A 34 3.60 -16.50 18.09
C ALA A 34 3.23 -15.74 16.80
N LEU A 35 4.19 -15.62 15.88
CA LEU A 35 4.02 -14.96 14.58
C LEU A 35 3.08 -15.75 13.66
N GLU A 36 3.16 -17.08 13.66
CA GLU A 36 2.26 -17.96 12.91
C GLU A 36 0.78 -17.72 13.26
N ARG A 37 0.46 -17.53 14.55
CA ARG A 37 -0.92 -17.27 15.02
C ARG A 37 -1.51 -15.96 14.50
N ILE A 38 -0.67 -14.99 14.15
CA ILE A 38 -1.09 -13.66 13.71
C ILE A 38 -0.88 -13.41 12.21
N GLN A 39 -0.40 -14.42 11.48
CA GLN A 39 -0.06 -14.33 10.07
C GLN A 39 -1.30 -13.99 9.19
N PRO A 40 -1.27 -12.90 8.40
CA PRO A 40 -2.24 -12.69 7.34
C PRO A 40 -2.15 -13.78 6.26
N PRO A 41 -3.25 -14.24 5.64
CA PRO A 41 -3.25 -15.44 4.77
C PRO A 41 -2.22 -15.42 3.62
N SER A 42 -1.97 -14.27 3.00
CA SER A 42 -1.05 -14.13 1.86
C SER A 42 0.38 -13.71 2.22
N MET A 43 0.71 -13.65 3.51
CA MET A 43 1.98 -13.15 4.02
C MET A 43 2.91 -14.31 4.38
N LYS A 44 4.09 -14.38 3.77
CA LYS A 44 5.17 -15.26 4.24
C LYS A 44 5.85 -14.63 5.45
N ILE A 45 6.21 -15.41 6.47
CA ILE A 45 7.03 -14.91 7.58
C ILE A 45 8.41 -15.57 7.54
N VAL A 46 9.46 -14.76 7.65
CA VAL A 46 10.86 -15.19 7.66
C VAL A 46 11.46 -14.82 9.01
N CYS A 47 11.87 -15.81 9.79
CA CYS A 47 12.54 -15.64 11.07
C CYS A 47 13.99 -16.13 10.95
N PRO A 48 14.94 -15.26 10.55
CA PRO A 48 16.34 -15.64 10.41
C PRO A 48 17.02 -15.88 11.77
N ASN A 49 18.14 -16.61 11.74
CA ASN A 49 19.02 -16.75 12.89
C ASN A 49 20.19 -15.75 12.80
N ALA A 50 20.54 -15.15 13.93
CA ALA A 50 21.76 -14.38 14.06
C ALA A 50 22.98 -15.33 14.14
N PRO A 51 24.16 -14.91 13.62
CA PRO A 51 25.38 -15.69 13.81
C PRO A 51 25.78 -15.75 15.29
N SER A 52 26.47 -16.83 15.68
CA SER A 52 27.11 -16.90 16.99
C SER A 52 28.40 -16.07 16.99
N GLN A 53 28.45 -15.04 17.84
CA GLN A 53 29.61 -14.15 17.96
C GLN A 53 29.82 -13.69 19.41
N PRO A 54 31.02 -13.24 19.80
CA PRO A 54 31.28 -12.75 21.15
C PRO A 54 30.56 -11.42 21.38
N VAL A 55 30.02 -11.23 22.58
CA VAL A 55 29.22 -10.04 22.93
C VAL A 55 29.84 -9.30 24.11
N THR A 56 30.23 -8.04 23.89
CA THR A 56 31.00 -7.23 24.84
C THR A 56 30.28 -7.01 26.17
N ILE A 57 29.00 -6.63 26.17
CA ILE A 57 28.22 -6.41 27.41
C ILE A 57 28.08 -7.70 28.24
N ASN A 58 28.21 -8.86 27.59
CA ASN A 58 28.19 -10.17 28.21
C ASN A 58 29.62 -10.74 28.35
N ASN A 59 30.61 -9.91 28.68
CA ASN A 59 31.99 -10.34 28.94
C ASN A 59 32.61 -11.24 27.84
N GLY A 60 32.21 -11.06 26.58
CA GLY A 60 32.72 -11.82 25.44
C GLY A 60 32.13 -13.22 25.27
N PHE A 61 31.06 -13.59 25.99
CA PHE A 61 30.36 -14.86 25.78
C PHE A 61 29.89 -15.01 24.32
N LEU A 62 30.09 -16.19 23.75
CA LEU A 62 29.60 -16.55 22.41
C LEU A 62 28.11 -16.86 22.48
N MET A 63 27.31 -16.13 21.72
CA MET A 63 25.87 -16.37 21.61
C MET A 63 25.32 -15.81 20.29
N PRO A 64 24.11 -16.22 19.87
CA PRO A 64 23.43 -15.60 18.73
C PRO A 64 23.27 -14.10 18.94
N SER A 65 23.91 -13.30 18.09
CA SER A 65 23.85 -11.85 18.17
C SER A 65 23.92 -11.26 16.76
N TRP A 66 23.17 -10.20 16.50
CA TRP A 66 23.18 -9.57 15.19
C TRP A 66 24.40 -8.66 14.99
N PHE A 67 24.78 -7.94 16.03
CA PHE A 67 25.93 -7.03 16.09
C PHE A 67 26.49 -6.99 17.51
N ASP A 68 27.72 -6.53 17.70
CA ASP A 68 28.31 -6.49 19.05
C ASP A 68 27.64 -5.41 19.90
N LEU A 69 27.08 -5.84 21.04
CA LEU A 69 26.40 -4.97 21.97
C LEU A 69 27.37 -4.62 23.10
N LYS A 70 27.83 -3.37 23.12
CA LYS A 70 28.80 -2.87 24.13
C LYS A 70 28.11 -2.24 25.34
N SER A 71 26.93 -1.66 25.12
CA SER A 71 26.10 -1.04 26.15
C SER A 71 24.64 -1.08 25.69
N LEU A 72 23.72 -1.10 26.66
CA LEU A 72 22.28 -0.86 26.46
C LEU A 72 21.88 0.57 26.82
N ASP A 73 22.84 1.40 27.25
CA ASP A 73 22.62 2.82 27.43
C ASP A 73 22.68 3.57 26.11
N MET A 74 21.69 4.44 25.86
CA MET A 74 21.62 5.27 24.65
C MET A 74 22.82 6.22 24.50
N SER A 75 23.47 6.64 25.59
CA SER A 75 24.74 7.39 25.55
C SER A 75 25.99 6.50 25.42
N GLY A 76 25.83 5.18 25.42
CA GLY A 76 26.91 4.22 25.33
C GLY A 76 27.61 4.21 23.98
N THR A 77 28.80 3.62 23.95
CA THR A 77 29.50 3.38 22.69
C THR A 77 28.81 2.25 21.92
N GLU A 78 28.46 2.49 20.66
CA GLU A 78 27.87 1.49 19.78
C GLU A 78 28.92 0.93 18.80
N ASP A 79 28.80 -0.34 18.43
CA ASP A 79 29.63 -0.93 17.38
C ASP A 79 29.01 -0.68 15.99
N GLU A 80 29.22 0.52 15.46
CA GLU A 80 28.70 0.92 14.16
C GLU A 80 29.12 -0.02 13.01
N LYS A 81 30.33 -0.58 13.07
CA LYS A 81 30.87 -1.44 12.02
C LYS A 81 30.07 -2.74 11.91
N SER A 82 29.88 -3.43 13.04
CA SER A 82 29.12 -4.68 13.09
C SER A 82 27.63 -4.46 12.83
N LEU A 83 27.04 -3.36 13.32
CA LEU A 83 25.66 -2.98 13.02
C LEU A 83 25.44 -2.79 11.51
N LYS A 84 26.32 -2.04 10.83
CA LYS A 84 26.25 -1.83 9.37
C LYS A 84 26.41 -3.14 8.60
N ALA A 85 27.29 -4.03 9.05
CA ALA A 85 27.44 -5.35 8.45
C ALA A 85 26.16 -6.18 8.59
N ALA A 86 25.54 -6.18 9.78
CA ALA A 86 24.27 -6.85 10.03
C ALA A 86 23.14 -6.28 9.16
N ALA A 87 23.05 -4.94 9.06
CA ALA A 87 22.07 -4.27 8.22
C ALA A 87 22.20 -4.66 6.74
N LYS A 88 23.44 -4.78 6.24
CA LYS A 88 23.69 -5.27 4.88
C LYS A 88 23.17 -6.69 4.67
N THR A 89 23.30 -7.58 5.66
CA THR A 89 22.71 -8.92 5.61
C THR A 89 21.19 -8.87 5.52
N ILE A 90 20.53 -7.98 6.28
CA ILE A 90 19.08 -7.78 6.19
C ILE A 90 18.67 -7.21 4.84
N HIS A 91 19.45 -6.27 4.27
CA HIS A 91 19.21 -5.74 2.92
C HIS A 91 19.29 -6.84 1.85
N ILE A 92 20.21 -7.80 1.99
CA ILE A 92 20.29 -8.97 1.10
C ILE A 92 19.02 -9.82 1.21
N MET A 93 18.50 -10.05 2.43
CA MET A 93 17.25 -10.78 2.63
C MET A 93 16.05 -10.06 2.00
N ILE A 94 15.96 -8.74 2.16
CA ILE A 94 14.92 -7.92 1.51
C ILE A 94 15.05 -8.04 -0.02
N ASN A 95 16.26 -7.93 -0.57
CA ASN A 95 16.49 -8.05 -2.01
C ASN A 95 16.08 -9.42 -2.55
N LYS A 96 16.34 -10.50 -1.79
CA LYS A 96 15.92 -11.86 -2.17
C LYS A 96 14.39 -11.98 -2.27
N GLU A 97 13.65 -11.34 -1.37
CA GLU A 97 12.18 -11.29 -1.47
C GLU A 97 11.70 -10.50 -2.68
N ILE A 98 12.41 -9.42 -3.03
CA ILE A 98 12.13 -8.63 -4.24
C ILE A 98 12.38 -9.44 -5.50
N GLU A 99 13.50 -10.17 -5.56
CA GLU A 99 13.84 -11.09 -6.65
C GLU A 99 12.79 -12.20 -6.81
N ASN A 100 12.20 -12.65 -5.70
CA ASN A 100 11.08 -13.60 -5.68
C ASN A 100 9.72 -12.96 -6.05
N GLY A 101 9.70 -11.69 -6.48
CA GLY A 101 8.52 -11.00 -7.00
C GLY A 101 7.70 -10.24 -5.97
N ILE A 102 8.18 -10.09 -4.74
CA ILE A 102 7.49 -9.32 -3.69
C ILE A 102 7.91 -7.85 -3.74
N PRO A 103 7.01 -6.90 -4.06
CA PRO A 103 7.33 -5.48 -4.08
C PRO A 103 7.80 -4.98 -2.71
N THR A 104 8.70 -3.98 -2.65
CA THR A 104 9.22 -3.45 -1.37
C THR A 104 8.12 -2.94 -0.44
N ILE A 105 7.08 -2.34 -1.02
CA ILE A 105 5.87 -1.86 -0.34
C ILE A 105 4.94 -2.99 0.16
N ARG A 106 5.35 -4.26 0.01
CA ARG A 106 4.73 -5.47 0.56
C ARG A 106 5.66 -6.23 1.52
N ILE A 107 6.83 -5.67 1.85
CA ILE A 107 7.76 -6.25 2.80
C ILE A 107 7.69 -5.45 4.09
N VAL A 108 7.35 -6.11 5.19
CA VAL A 108 7.44 -5.55 6.55
C VAL A 108 8.75 -6.05 7.16
N LEU A 109 9.48 -5.16 7.83
CA LEU A 109 10.64 -5.55 8.63
C LEU A 109 10.32 -5.28 10.10
N GLY A 110 10.61 -6.24 10.97
CA GLY A 110 10.44 -6.01 12.39
C GLY A 110 11.32 -6.88 13.25
N GLY A 111 11.20 -6.71 14.56
CA GLY A 111 11.93 -7.53 15.50
C GLY A 111 11.76 -7.10 16.95
N PHE A 112 12.33 -7.91 17.83
CA PHE A 112 12.32 -7.72 19.28
C PHE A 112 13.71 -7.38 19.80
N SER A 113 13.81 -6.45 20.75
CA SER A 113 15.06 -6.08 21.43
C SER A 113 16.17 -5.71 20.42
N GLN A 114 17.33 -6.38 20.47
CA GLN A 114 18.40 -6.18 19.49
C GLN A 114 17.94 -6.36 18.03
N GLY A 115 17.05 -7.31 17.75
CA GLY A 115 16.46 -7.52 16.43
C GLY A 115 15.56 -6.36 16.00
N GLY A 116 14.79 -5.78 16.93
CA GLY A 116 13.97 -4.59 16.68
C GLY A 116 14.82 -3.35 16.39
N ALA A 117 15.94 -3.21 17.10
CA ALA A 117 16.90 -2.13 16.87
C ALA A 117 17.56 -2.25 15.49
N LEU A 118 17.95 -3.47 15.10
CA LEU A 118 18.45 -3.74 13.76
C LEU A 118 17.37 -3.53 12.68
N ALA A 119 16.11 -3.89 12.95
CA ALA A 119 14.99 -3.67 12.03
C ALA A 119 14.79 -2.18 11.74
N LEU A 120 14.75 -1.33 12.78
CA LEU A 120 14.67 0.13 12.63
C LEU A 120 15.82 0.68 11.78
N TYR A 121 17.06 0.38 12.17
CA TYR A 121 18.23 0.86 11.44
C TYR A 121 18.22 0.40 9.98
N SER A 122 18.05 -0.90 9.75
CA SER A 122 18.10 -1.50 8.41
C SER A 122 17.02 -0.95 7.50
N ALA A 123 15.78 -0.80 7.98
CA ALA A 123 14.70 -0.26 7.18
C ALA A 123 14.93 1.22 6.83
N LEU A 124 15.39 2.05 7.77
CA LEU A 124 15.64 3.48 7.52
C LEU A 124 16.85 3.73 6.60
N THR A 125 17.85 2.84 6.63
CA THR A 125 19.04 2.91 5.76
C THR A 125 18.90 2.04 4.50
N TYR A 126 17.71 1.49 4.20
CA TYR A 126 17.45 0.81 2.93
C TYR A 126 16.92 1.80 1.90
N ALA A 127 17.44 1.76 0.67
CA ALA A 127 17.18 2.80 -0.33
C ALA A 127 15.72 2.87 -0.80
N LYS A 128 14.95 1.77 -0.72
CA LYS A 128 13.54 1.72 -1.13
C LYS A 128 12.63 1.70 0.09
N PRO A 129 11.44 2.32 0.04
CA PRO A 129 10.49 2.25 1.16
C PRO A 129 9.93 0.83 1.32
N LEU A 130 9.75 0.42 2.58
CA LEU A 130 9.11 -0.83 3.00
C LEU A 130 7.63 -0.62 3.32
N ALA A 131 6.87 -1.70 3.47
CA ALA A 131 5.44 -1.66 3.84
C ALA A 131 5.21 -1.11 5.26
N GLY A 132 6.16 -1.33 6.16
CA GLY A 132 6.14 -0.83 7.52
C GLY A 132 7.28 -1.41 8.37
N ILE A 133 7.46 -0.85 9.56
CA ILE A 133 8.47 -1.28 10.53
C ILE A 133 7.78 -1.65 11.85
N VAL A 134 8.07 -2.82 12.40
CA VAL A 134 7.59 -3.24 13.74
C VAL A 134 8.77 -3.34 14.69
N ALA A 135 8.75 -2.59 15.80
CA ALA A 135 9.85 -2.58 16.76
C ALA A 135 9.33 -2.84 18.18
N LEU A 136 9.68 -4.00 18.73
CA LEU A 136 9.24 -4.42 20.06
C LEU A 136 10.38 -4.28 21.05
N SER A 137 10.15 -3.58 22.16
CA SER A 137 11.11 -3.43 23.26
C SER A 137 12.51 -3.06 22.78
N ALA A 138 12.60 -2.06 21.88
CA ALA A 138 13.80 -1.76 21.09
C ALA A 138 14.20 -0.28 21.19
N TRP A 139 15.39 0.03 20.67
CA TRP A 139 15.92 1.39 20.53
C TRP A 139 16.34 1.66 19.08
N LEU A 140 16.54 2.93 18.69
CA LEU A 140 17.14 3.30 17.41
C LEU A 140 18.67 3.40 17.57
N PRO A 141 19.46 2.48 16.98
CA PRO A 141 20.91 2.58 17.03
C PRO A 141 21.43 3.76 16.22
N LEU A 142 22.56 4.34 16.64
CA LEU A 142 23.21 5.48 15.98
C LEU A 142 22.24 6.65 15.77
N HIS A 143 21.28 6.84 16.68
CA HIS A 143 20.21 7.83 16.57
C HIS A 143 20.71 9.24 16.26
N GLN A 144 21.90 9.61 16.75
CA GLN A 144 22.56 10.91 16.47
C GLN A 144 22.88 11.14 14.98
N LYS A 145 22.91 10.09 14.15
CA LYS A 145 23.13 10.19 12.70
C LYS A 145 21.84 10.37 11.91
N PHE A 146 20.67 10.27 12.55
CA PHE A 146 19.39 10.51 11.91
C PHE A 146 18.96 11.98 12.09
N PRO A 147 18.32 12.58 11.09
CA PRO A 147 17.79 11.96 9.87
C PRO A 147 18.79 11.79 8.71
N ALA A 148 20.03 12.29 8.82
CA ALA A 148 20.99 12.33 7.71
C ALA A 148 21.35 10.94 7.14
N ALA A 149 21.35 9.89 7.97
CA ALA A 149 21.63 8.53 7.54
C ALA A 149 20.46 7.82 6.81
N ARG A 150 19.25 8.39 6.83
CA ARG A 150 18.06 7.80 6.21
C ARG A 150 18.15 7.90 4.68
N LEU A 151 17.84 6.80 3.97
CA LEU A 151 18.00 6.72 2.51
C LEU A 151 16.69 6.69 1.71
N ASN A 152 15.55 6.55 2.37
CA ASN A 152 14.23 6.45 1.72
C ASN A 152 13.34 7.67 2.04
N ASN A 153 12.02 7.58 1.83
CA ASN A 153 11.07 8.65 2.17
C ASN A 153 10.65 8.59 3.66
N ASN A 154 9.88 9.57 4.12
CA ASN A 154 9.43 9.66 5.52
C ASN A 154 8.02 9.08 5.74
N ASN A 155 7.52 8.30 4.78
CA ASN A 155 6.16 7.78 4.77
C ASN A 155 6.05 6.32 5.24
N ILE A 156 7.16 5.66 5.58
CA ILE A 156 7.12 4.28 6.08
C ILE A 156 6.45 4.30 7.46
N PRO A 157 5.32 3.59 7.65
CA PRO A 157 4.66 3.54 8.94
C PRO A 157 5.48 2.71 9.93
N ILE A 158 5.66 3.23 11.14
CA ILE A 158 6.41 2.59 12.22
C ILE A 158 5.46 2.27 13.37
N PHE A 159 5.36 1.00 13.72
CA PHE A 159 4.66 0.52 14.91
C PHE A 159 5.70 0.10 15.94
N GLN A 160 5.99 0.99 16.87
CA GLN A 160 6.89 0.75 17.99
C GLN A 160 6.07 0.46 19.25
N VAL A 161 6.50 -0.54 20.01
CA VAL A 161 5.81 -0.99 21.21
C VAL A 161 6.80 -1.32 22.32
N HIS A 162 6.39 -1.10 23.56
CA HIS A 162 7.26 -1.30 24.72
C HIS A 162 6.47 -1.59 26.00
N GLY A 163 7.00 -2.47 26.84
CA GLY A 163 6.53 -2.66 28.20
C GLY A 163 7.04 -1.58 29.16
N ASP A 164 6.18 -1.05 30.04
CA ASP A 164 6.57 0.05 30.95
C ASP A 164 7.46 -0.37 32.13
N ILE A 165 7.56 -1.67 32.39
CA ILE A 165 8.46 -2.25 33.40
C ILE A 165 9.62 -3.03 32.78
N ASP A 166 9.93 -2.82 31.50
CA ASP A 166 11.14 -3.33 30.87
C ASP A 166 12.37 -2.66 31.49
N LEU A 167 13.21 -3.46 32.14
CA LEU A 167 14.48 -3.05 32.76
C LEU A 167 15.70 -3.51 31.97
N THR A 168 15.53 -4.27 30.89
CA THR A 168 16.63 -4.70 30.01
C THR A 168 16.88 -3.64 28.96
N VAL A 169 15.89 -3.40 28.10
CA VAL A 169 15.87 -2.21 27.25
C VAL A 169 14.94 -1.25 27.94
N HIS A 170 15.49 -0.41 28.83
CA HIS A 170 14.68 0.45 29.69
C HIS A 170 13.61 1.17 28.88
N TYR A 171 12.36 1.17 29.35
CA TYR A 171 11.21 1.81 28.69
C TYR A 171 11.50 3.24 28.20
N LYS A 172 12.28 4.02 28.97
CA LYS A 172 12.74 5.37 28.59
C LYS A 172 13.47 5.43 27.23
N TYR A 173 14.20 4.38 26.85
CA TYR A 173 14.92 4.30 25.58
C TYR A 173 13.98 4.04 24.41
N GLY A 174 12.90 3.27 24.64
CA GLY A 174 11.78 3.17 23.71
C GLY A 174 11.14 4.54 23.47
N GLN A 175 10.82 5.26 24.56
CA GLN A 175 10.23 6.61 24.46
C GLN A 175 11.13 7.59 23.71
N GLN A 176 12.43 7.62 24.03
CA GLN A 176 13.41 8.46 23.33
C GLN A 176 13.49 8.12 21.85
N THR A 177 13.51 6.83 21.52
CA THR A 177 13.50 6.35 20.13
C THR A 177 12.27 6.85 19.40
N ALA A 178 11.08 6.73 19.99
CA ALA A 178 9.84 7.22 19.40
C ALA A 178 9.88 8.74 19.15
N SER A 179 10.34 9.52 20.13
CA SER A 179 10.48 10.98 19.99
C SER A 179 11.43 11.36 18.85
N ILE A 180 12.56 10.65 18.73
CA ILE A 180 13.54 10.87 17.65
C ILE A 180 12.90 10.53 16.30
N LEU A 181 12.25 9.38 16.17
CA LEU A 181 11.58 8.97 14.94
C LEU A 181 10.48 9.96 14.53
N GLN A 182 9.66 10.41 15.48
CA GLN A 182 8.60 11.39 15.27
C GLN A 182 9.13 12.76 14.79
N SER A 183 10.40 13.08 15.06
CA SER A 183 11.00 14.33 14.57
C SER A 183 11.25 14.33 13.05
N PHE A 184 11.28 13.17 12.39
CA PHE A 184 11.58 13.09 10.94
C PHE A 184 10.74 12.09 10.13
N MET A 185 9.92 11.26 10.76
CA MET A 185 8.98 10.33 10.13
C MET A 185 7.55 10.79 10.33
N ARG A 186 6.66 10.55 9.34
CA ARG A 186 5.28 11.05 9.37
C ARG A 186 4.30 10.15 10.12
N ASP A 187 4.54 8.84 10.16
CA ASP A 187 3.63 7.86 10.76
C ASP A 187 4.41 6.98 11.73
N VAL A 188 4.47 7.42 12.99
CA VAL A 188 5.13 6.71 14.09
C VAL A 188 4.14 6.54 15.22
N THR A 189 3.78 5.30 15.50
CA THR A 189 3.01 4.91 16.67
C THR A 189 3.96 4.37 17.73
N PHE A 190 3.85 4.90 18.95
CA PHE A 190 4.47 4.30 20.15
C PHE A 190 3.35 3.89 21.10
N LYS A 191 3.18 2.59 21.33
CA LYS A 191 2.19 2.06 22.27
C LYS A 191 2.88 1.38 23.46
N THR A 192 2.40 1.69 24.65
CA THR A 192 2.88 1.16 25.92
C THR A 192 1.97 0.02 26.38
N TYR A 193 2.58 -1.07 26.85
CA TYR A 193 1.87 -2.16 27.52
C TYR A 193 2.17 -2.14 29.02
N HIS A 194 1.13 -1.89 29.82
CA HIS A 194 1.26 -1.75 31.26
C HIS A 194 1.55 -3.09 31.95
N GLY A 195 2.56 -3.11 32.82
CA GLY A 195 3.00 -4.29 33.55
C GLY A 195 3.76 -5.31 32.70
N LEU A 196 4.11 -4.97 31.45
CA LEU A 196 4.89 -5.84 30.58
C LEU A 196 6.40 -5.60 30.81
N SER A 197 7.13 -6.67 31.10
CA SER A 197 8.60 -6.67 31.22
C SER A 197 9.29 -6.82 29.86
N HIS A 198 10.57 -7.23 29.82
CA HIS A 198 11.29 -7.51 28.58
C HIS A 198 10.84 -8.82 27.93
N SER A 199 9.60 -8.85 27.42
CA SER A 199 8.93 -10.03 26.87
C SER A 199 7.81 -9.60 25.91
N GLY A 200 7.24 -10.55 25.16
CA GLY A 200 6.03 -10.33 24.38
C GLY A 200 4.74 -10.59 25.19
N SER A 201 3.60 -10.09 24.70
CA SER A 201 2.27 -10.39 25.25
C SER A 201 1.23 -10.69 24.17
N ASP A 202 0.12 -11.34 24.52
CA ASP A 202 -0.96 -11.60 23.56
C ASP A 202 -1.66 -10.31 23.09
N GLU A 203 -1.75 -9.29 23.95
CA GLU A 203 -2.25 -7.97 23.55
C GLU A 203 -1.34 -7.35 22.48
N GLU A 204 -0.03 -7.40 22.71
CA GLU A 204 0.98 -6.91 21.75
C GLU A 204 0.91 -7.66 20.43
N MET A 205 0.80 -8.99 20.46
CA MET A 205 0.67 -9.80 19.25
C MET A 205 -0.65 -9.53 18.51
N ASN A 206 -1.74 -9.28 19.23
CA ASN A 206 -3.02 -8.90 18.62
C ASN A 206 -2.92 -7.55 17.90
N ASP A 207 -2.24 -6.56 18.45
CA ASP A 207 -2.05 -5.29 17.74
C ASP A 207 -1.15 -5.46 16.51
N ILE A 208 -0.11 -6.29 16.60
CA ILE A 208 0.74 -6.64 15.46
C ILE A 208 -0.10 -7.34 14.38
N ARG A 209 -1.03 -8.22 14.73
CA ARG A 209 -1.98 -8.82 13.77
C ARG A 209 -2.76 -7.74 13.01
N HIS A 210 -3.30 -6.75 13.71
CA HIS A 210 -4.10 -5.68 13.10
C HIS A 210 -3.26 -4.78 12.18
N ILE A 211 -2.07 -4.37 12.60
CA ILE A 211 -1.20 -3.51 11.78
C ILE A 211 -0.64 -4.28 10.56
N LEU A 212 -0.30 -5.56 10.69
CA LEU A 212 0.11 -6.40 9.56
C LEU A 212 -1.04 -6.58 8.57
N ALA A 213 -2.26 -6.85 9.04
CA ALA A 213 -3.44 -6.91 8.17
C ALA A 213 -3.69 -5.58 7.45
N LYS A 214 -3.60 -4.45 8.16
CA LYS A 214 -3.75 -3.10 7.60
C LYS A 214 -2.72 -2.85 6.50
N TRP A 215 -1.43 -3.06 6.75
CA TRP A 215 -0.36 -2.81 5.78
C TRP A 215 -0.38 -3.81 4.62
N ASN A 216 -0.83 -5.04 4.85
CA ASN A 216 -1.03 -6.03 3.79
C ASN A 216 -2.20 -5.65 2.86
N MET A 217 -3.26 -5.05 3.40
CA MET A 217 -4.46 -4.64 2.65
C MET A 217 -4.34 -3.24 2.01
N SER A 218 -3.58 -2.31 2.61
CA SER A 218 -3.62 -0.88 2.25
C SER A 218 -2.94 -0.51 0.94
N SER A 219 -2.12 -1.38 0.36
CA SER A 219 -1.07 -0.94 -0.59
C SER A 219 -1.14 -1.57 -1.97
N ALA A 220 -2.03 -2.55 -2.19
CA ALA A 220 -2.08 -3.25 -3.47
C ALA A 220 -3.46 -3.40 -4.04
N PRO A 221 -3.55 -3.53 -5.37
CA PRO A 221 -4.81 -3.85 -6.00
C PRO A 221 -5.29 -5.23 -5.60
N PHE A 222 -6.61 -5.33 -5.46
CA PHE A 222 -7.32 -6.61 -5.49
C PHE A 222 -7.36 -7.07 -6.95
N ILE A 223 -6.94 -8.32 -7.18
CA ILE A 223 -6.81 -8.86 -8.54
C ILE A 223 -7.56 -10.18 -8.62
N ALA A 224 -8.44 -10.30 -9.61
CA ALA A 224 -8.99 -11.58 -10.06
C ALA A 224 -8.31 -11.90 -11.38
N GLU A 225 -7.53 -12.97 -11.39
CA GLU A 225 -7.00 -13.52 -12.64
C GLU A 225 -8.12 -14.29 -13.34
N PRO A 226 -8.21 -14.25 -14.67
CA PRO A 226 -9.20 -15.04 -15.41
C PRO A 226 -8.93 -16.55 -15.22
N LEU A 227 -9.99 -17.35 -15.25
CA LEU A 227 -9.89 -18.82 -15.13
C LEU A 227 -9.10 -19.48 -16.29
N ASN A 228 -9.06 -18.82 -17.45
CA ASN A 228 -8.36 -19.24 -18.66
C ASN A 228 -7.31 -18.19 -19.07
N HIS A 229 -6.81 -18.25 -20.31
CA HIS A 229 -5.88 -17.27 -20.86
C HIS A 229 -6.31 -15.81 -20.58
N HIS A 230 -5.35 -14.99 -20.17
CA HIS A 230 -5.53 -13.56 -19.93
C HIS A 230 -5.57 -12.80 -21.26
N LEU A 231 -6.77 -12.39 -21.68
CA LEU A 231 -7.03 -11.76 -22.98
C LEU A 231 -7.22 -10.24 -22.89
N SER A 232 -7.72 -9.76 -21.75
CA SER A 232 -8.02 -8.35 -21.50
C SER A 232 -7.89 -8.00 -20.02
N THR A 233 -7.76 -6.71 -19.70
CA THR A 233 -7.70 -6.24 -18.31
C THR A 233 -8.72 -5.13 -18.06
N PHE A 234 -9.46 -5.23 -16.96
CA PHE A 234 -10.31 -4.16 -16.43
C PHE A 234 -9.68 -3.57 -15.17
N ILE A 235 -9.30 -2.29 -15.21
CA ILE A 235 -8.81 -1.56 -14.04
C ILE A 235 -9.95 -0.67 -13.53
N PHE A 236 -10.44 -0.93 -12.31
CA PHE A 236 -11.59 -0.24 -11.74
C PHE A 236 -11.24 0.51 -10.45
N MET A 237 -11.36 1.83 -10.44
CA MET A 237 -11.05 2.70 -9.30
C MET A 237 -12.30 3.00 -8.45
N HIS A 238 -12.21 2.78 -7.14
CA HIS A 238 -13.29 3.03 -6.17
C HIS A 238 -13.54 4.52 -5.90
N GLY A 239 -14.66 4.86 -5.24
CA GLY A 239 -14.98 6.22 -4.81
C GLY A 239 -14.19 6.70 -3.59
N LEU A 240 -14.30 7.99 -3.27
CA LEU A 240 -13.66 8.62 -2.11
C LEU A 240 -13.99 7.88 -0.80
N GLY A 241 -12.99 7.61 0.02
CA GLY A 241 -13.12 6.98 1.33
C GLY A 241 -13.28 5.46 1.32
N ASP A 242 -13.49 4.85 0.16
CA ASP A 242 -13.66 3.40 0.00
C ASP A 242 -12.30 2.68 -0.19
N THR A 243 -12.35 1.39 -0.51
CA THR A 243 -11.19 0.54 -0.83
C THR A 243 -11.46 -0.25 -2.10
N GLY A 244 -10.40 -0.76 -2.73
CA GLY A 244 -10.51 -1.64 -3.88
C GLY A 244 -11.30 -2.92 -3.58
N HIS A 245 -11.35 -3.37 -2.32
CA HIS A 245 -12.08 -4.59 -1.91
C HIS A 245 -13.58 -4.49 -2.11
N GLY A 246 -14.16 -3.32 -1.79
CA GLY A 246 -15.61 -3.10 -1.89
C GLY A 246 -16.09 -3.31 -3.32
N TRP A 247 -15.41 -2.67 -4.26
CA TRP A 247 -15.71 -2.78 -5.69
C TRP A 247 -15.23 -4.08 -6.31
N PHE A 248 -14.14 -4.67 -5.84
CA PHE A 248 -13.66 -5.97 -6.33
C PHE A 248 -14.77 -7.02 -6.31
N LYS A 249 -15.51 -7.13 -5.21
CA LYS A 249 -16.64 -8.08 -5.08
C LYS A 249 -17.79 -7.81 -6.05
N VAL A 250 -17.99 -6.56 -6.46
CA VAL A 250 -19.03 -6.18 -7.42
C VAL A 250 -18.58 -6.51 -8.83
N ILE A 251 -17.36 -6.13 -9.19
CA ILE A 251 -16.81 -6.32 -10.55
C ILE A 251 -16.52 -7.80 -10.84
N GLU A 252 -16.08 -8.58 -9.85
CA GLU A 252 -15.83 -10.02 -10.00
C GLU A 252 -17.11 -10.80 -10.36
N ARG A 253 -18.28 -10.35 -9.87
CA ARG A 253 -19.58 -10.97 -10.19
C ARG A 253 -19.98 -10.82 -11.65
N LEU A 254 -19.38 -9.89 -12.38
CA LEU A 254 -19.66 -9.73 -13.82
C LEU A 254 -19.16 -10.93 -14.64
N GLN A 255 -18.27 -11.77 -14.08
CA GLN A 255 -17.76 -12.99 -14.72
C GLN A 255 -17.35 -12.75 -16.18
N LEU A 256 -16.52 -11.73 -16.40
CA LEU A 256 -16.03 -11.32 -17.71
C LEU A 256 -15.00 -12.35 -18.20
N TRP A 257 -15.39 -13.15 -19.19
CA TRP A 257 -14.57 -14.27 -19.66
C TRP A 257 -13.22 -13.79 -20.23
N GLY A 258 -12.12 -14.41 -19.77
CA GLY A 258 -10.76 -14.07 -20.21
C GLY A 258 -10.26 -12.70 -19.75
N MET A 259 -11.01 -11.98 -18.92
CA MET A 259 -10.65 -10.66 -18.44
C MET A 259 -10.11 -10.73 -17.01
N LYS A 260 -8.93 -10.13 -16.82
CA LYS A 260 -8.37 -9.87 -15.50
C LYS A 260 -9.01 -8.63 -14.90
N ILE A 261 -9.37 -8.69 -13.62
CA ILE A 261 -9.91 -7.54 -12.89
C ILE A 261 -8.84 -7.02 -11.94
N VAL A 262 -8.65 -5.70 -11.92
CA VAL A 262 -7.69 -5.01 -11.04
C VAL A 262 -8.41 -3.85 -10.35
N CYS A 263 -8.62 -3.94 -9.05
CA CYS A 263 -9.22 -2.90 -8.22
C CYS A 263 -8.17 -2.31 -7.28
N PRO A 264 -7.45 -1.24 -7.68
CA PRO A 264 -6.44 -0.59 -6.85
C PRO A 264 -7.04 0.09 -5.62
N ASN A 265 -6.22 0.28 -4.59
CA ASN A 265 -6.55 1.10 -3.43
C ASN A 265 -5.99 2.51 -3.62
N ALA A 266 -6.79 3.52 -3.31
CA ALA A 266 -6.32 4.90 -3.24
C ALA A 266 -5.36 5.09 -2.05
N PRO A 267 -4.30 5.92 -2.19
CA PRO A 267 -3.49 6.30 -1.04
C PRO A 267 -4.34 7.07 -0.03
N LYS A 268 -3.95 7.03 1.25
CA LYS A 268 -4.54 7.93 2.25
C LYS A 268 -3.90 9.31 2.12
N GLN A 269 -4.73 10.33 1.96
CA GLN A 269 -4.31 11.72 1.92
C GLN A 269 -5.35 12.61 2.61
N LYS A 270 -4.97 13.86 2.86
CA LYS A 270 -5.86 14.89 3.38
C LYS A 270 -6.90 15.25 2.31
N VAL A 271 -8.17 15.40 2.68
CA VAL A 271 -9.26 15.72 1.76
C VAL A 271 -9.96 17.01 2.18
N THR A 272 -9.76 18.07 1.42
CA THR A 272 -10.19 19.44 1.75
C THR A 272 -11.70 19.60 1.81
N ILE A 273 -12.46 19.03 0.86
CA ILE A 273 -13.94 19.03 0.90
C ILE A 273 -14.51 18.39 2.18
N ASN A 274 -13.76 17.47 2.80
CA ASN A 274 -14.13 16.80 4.05
C ASN A 274 -13.44 17.44 5.26
N GLY A 275 -13.17 18.75 5.24
CA GLY A 275 -12.57 19.47 6.35
C GLY A 275 -11.12 19.06 6.66
N GLY A 276 -10.42 18.45 5.69
CA GLY A 276 -9.07 17.96 5.88
C GLY A 276 -8.97 16.60 6.57
N LEU A 277 -10.04 15.80 6.57
CA LEU A 277 -9.97 14.42 7.06
C LEU A 277 -8.97 13.59 6.22
N PHE A 278 -8.23 12.71 6.91
CA PHE A 278 -7.24 11.84 6.28
C PHE A 278 -7.89 10.50 5.93
N MET A 279 -8.11 10.24 4.63
CA MET A 279 -8.86 9.06 4.17
C MET A 279 -8.38 8.60 2.78
N PRO A 280 -8.73 7.37 2.34
CA PRO A 280 -8.42 6.92 0.98
C PRO A 280 -9.00 7.91 -0.05
N SER A 281 -8.14 8.52 -0.85
CA SER A 281 -8.55 9.49 -1.87
C SER A 281 -7.59 9.43 -3.04
N TRP A 282 -8.09 9.56 -4.26
CA TRP A 282 -7.27 9.60 -5.46
C TRP A 282 -6.61 10.96 -5.67
N PHE A 283 -7.29 12.04 -5.33
CA PHE A 283 -6.78 13.40 -5.47
C PHE A 283 -7.54 14.34 -4.51
N ASP A 284 -6.96 15.46 -4.16
CA ASP A 284 -7.66 16.45 -3.32
C ASP A 284 -8.56 17.35 -4.18
N PHE A 285 -9.62 17.88 -3.58
CA PHE A 285 -10.51 18.86 -4.20
C PHE A 285 -11.28 19.61 -3.13
N GLU A 286 -11.52 20.90 -3.37
CA GLU A 286 -12.16 21.77 -2.38
C GLU A 286 -13.70 21.66 -2.42
N ARG A 287 -14.24 21.45 -3.61
CA ARG A 287 -15.69 21.43 -3.87
C ARG A 287 -16.02 20.66 -5.13
N LEU A 288 -17.24 20.13 -5.18
CA LEU A 288 -17.77 19.41 -6.33
C LEU A 288 -18.88 20.23 -7.01
N ASP A 289 -18.48 21.13 -7.92
CA ASP A 289 -19.38 22.08 -8.59
C ASP A 289 -19.00 22.44 -10.04
N MET A 290 -18.17 21.62 -10.71
CA MET A 290 -17.64 21.89 -12.06
C MET A 290 -16.90 23.24 -12.19
N SER A 291 -16.43 23.85 -11.11
CA SER A 291 -15.60 25.06 -11.17
C SER A 291 -14.14 24.79 -11.56
N GLY A 292 -13.70 23.53 -11.57
CA GLY A 292 -12.32 23.14 -11.88
C GLY A 292 -11.34 23.27 -10.71
N MET A 293 -11.83 23.16 -9.47
CA MET A 293 -11.04 23.32 -8.24
C MET A 293 -10.50 21.98 -7.71
N GLU A 294 -10.16 21.05 -8.61
CA GLU A 294 -9.44 19.84 -8.25
C GLU A 294 -7.94 20.15 -8.10
N ASP A 295 -7.27 19.44 -7.19
CA ASP A 295 -5.82 19.51 -7.05
C ASP A 295 -5.14 18.77 -8.23
N GLU A 296 -4.68 19.56 -9.20
CA GLU A 296 -4.03 19.08 -10.42
C GLU A 296 -2.81 18.20 -10.12
N GLU A 297 -2.01 18.55 -9.11
CA GLU A 297 -0.80 17.81 -8.76
C GLU A 297 -1.12 16.38 -8.29
N SER A 298 -2.01 16.22 -7.32
CA SER A 298 -2.41 14.89 -6.83
C SER A 298 -3.18 14.09 -7.87
N LEU A 299 -4.01 14.72 -8.71
CA LEU A 299 -4.69 14.05 -9.83
C LEU A 299 -3.67 13.50 -10.84
N LYS A 300 -2.68 14.30 -11.24
CA LYS A 300 -1.61 13.86 -12.15
C LYS A 300 -0.72 12.79 -11.52
N ALA A 301 -0.45 12.86 -10.23
CA ALA A 301 0.29 11.82 -9.50
C ALA A 301 -0.45 10.48 -9.47
N SER A 302 -1.76 10.49 -9.19
CA SER A 302 -2.60 9.29 -9.27
C SER A 302 -2.71 8.76 -10.69
N THR A 303 -2.83 9.65 -11.68
CA THR A 303 -2.86 9.30 -13.11
C THR A 303 -1.59 8.57 -13.53
N LYS A 304 -0.41 9.05 -13.11
CA LYS A 304 0.87 8.37 -13.35
C LYS A 304 0.89 6.94 -12.79
N THR A 305 0.26 6.74 -11.63
CA THR A 305 0.12 5.42 -11.01
C THR A 305 -0.77 4.50 -11.86
N ILE A 306 -1.91 5.00 -12.36
CA ILE A 306 -2.80 4.25 -13.26
C ILE A 306 -2.09 3.94 -14.58
N HIS A 307 -1.39 4.90 -15.19
CA HIS A 307 -0.60 4.67 -16.41
C HIS A 307 0.47 3.61 -16.21
N ALA A 308 1.14 3.58 -15.05
CA ALA A 308 2.10 2.52 -14.73
C ALA A 308 1.43 1.14 -14.62
N MET A 309 0.19 1.06 -14.09
CA MET A 309 -0.58 -0.19 -14.09
C MET A 309 -0.93 -0.65 -15.50
N ILE A 310 -1.38 0.26 -16.37
CA ILE A 310 -1.64 -0.04 -17.79
C ILE A 310 -0.37 -0.55 -18.48
N ASN A 311 0.75 0.15 -18.31
CA ASN A 311 2.04 -0.23 -18.89
C ASN A 311 2.49 -1.63 -18.44
N LYS A 312 2.30 -1.96 -17.16
CA LYS A 312 2.62 -3.28 -16.61
C LYS A 312 1.80 -4.40 -17.26
N GLU A 313 0.55 -4.15 -17.62
CA GLU A 313 -0.28 -5.14 -18.32
C GLU A 313 0.16 -5.28 -19.79
N ILE A 314 0.57 -4.18 -20.42
CA ILE A 314 1.16 -4.19 -21.77
C ILE A 314 2.48 -4.96 -21.80
N GLU A 315 3.35 -4.77 -20.81
CA GLU A 315 4.60 -5.52 -20.66
C GLU A 315 4.37 -7.03 -20.49
N LYS A 316 3.22 -7.42 -19.92
CA LYS A 316 2.78 -8.81 -19.81
C LYS A 316 2.13 -9.37 -21.08
N GLY A 317 2.08 -8.58 -22.15
CA GLY A 317 1.57 -8.99 -23.45
C GLY A 317 0.12 -8.64 -23.73
N ILE A 318 -0.57 -7.88 -22.87
CA ILE A 318 -1.95 -7.44 -23.11
C ILE A 318 -1.93 -6.15 -23.95
N PRO A 319 -2.46 -6.15 -25.19
CA PRO A 319 -2.52 -4.94 -26.00
C PRO A 319 -3.30 -3.83 -25.29
N SER A 320 -2.89 -2.56 -25.43
CA SER A 320 -3.59 -1.43 -24.79
C SER A 320 -5.07 -1.36 -25.20
N VAL A 321 -5.38 -1.72 -26.44
CA VAL A 321 -6.74 -1.83 -27.00
C VAL A 321 -7.58 -2.97 -26.40
N ARG A 322 -7.02 -3.76 -25.49
CA ARG A 322 -7.69 -4.79 -24.67
C ARG A 322 -7.73 -4.40 -23.19
N ILE A 323 -7.41 -3.15 -22.85
CA ILE A 323 -7.45 -2.62 -21.48
C ILE A 323 -8.60 -1.63 -21.37
N VAL A 324 -9.52 -1.89 -20.45
CA VAL A 324 -10.63 -1.01 -20.08
C VAL A 324 -10.28 -0.31 -18.77
N LEU A 325 -10.53 0.99 -18.69
CA LEU A 325 -10.51 1.72 -17.42
C LEU A 325 -11.95 1.96 -16.95
N GLY A 326 -12.16 1.93 -15.65
CA GLY A 326 -13.41 2.42 -15.11
C GLY A 326 -13.31 2.87 -13.67
N GLY A 327 -14.40 3.41 -13.16
CA GLY A 327 -14.48 3.76 -11.75
C GLY A 327 -15.80 4.39 -11.36
N PHE A 328 -15.97 4.52 -10.05
CA PHE A 328 -17.13 5.13 -9.42
C PHE A 328 -16.75 6.45 -8.76
N SER A 329 -17.60 7.48 -8.90
CA SER A 329 -17.40 8.78 -8.24
C SER A 329 -16.01 9.36 -8.53
N GLN A 330 -15.23 9.70 -7.50
CA GLN A 330 -13.84 10.17 -7.65
C GLN A 330 -12.96 9.20 -8.47
N GLY A 331 -13.14 7.89 -8.33
CA GLY A 331 -12.42 6.90 -9.13
C GLY A 331 -12.80 6.94 -10.61
N GLY A 332 -14.07 7.24 -10.92
CA GLY A 332 -14.53 7.45 -12.28
C GLY A 332 -13.95 8.72 -12.92
N ALA A 333 -13.82 9.79 -12.14
CA ALA A 333 -13.14 11.02 -12.57
C ALA A 333 -11.67 10.75 -12.91
N LEU A 334 -10.96 10.00 -12.04
CA LEU A 334 -9.60 9.55 -12.33
C LEU A 334 -9.53 8.65 -13.58
N ALA A 335 -10.52 7.79 -13.81
CA ALA A 335 -10.58 6.93 -15.00
C ALA A 335 -10.67 7.74 -16.30
N LEU A 336 -11.53 8.76 -16.33
CA LEU A 336 -11.66 9.68 -17.46
C LEU A 336 -10.35 10.39 -17.75
N TYR A 337 -9.80 11.08 -16.75
CA TYR A 337 -8.57 11.84 -16.93
C TYR A 337 -7.42 10.91 -17.36
N SER A 338 -7.26 9.78 -16.69
CA SER A 338 -6.21 8.80 -17.01
C SER A 338 -6.34 8.25 -18.42
N GLY A 339 -7.55 7.89 -18.87
CA GLY A 339 -7.74 7.32 -20.19
C GLY A 339 -7.59 8.32 -21.34
N LEU A 340 -8.04 9.57 -21.14
CA LEU A 340 -7.93 10.65 -22.14
C LEU A 340 -6.48 11.16 -22.30
N THR A 341 -5.71 11.12 -21.22
CA THR A 341 -4.30 11.55 -21.19
C THR A 341 -3.32 10.39 -21.39
N TYR A 342 -3.80 9.15 -21.57
CA TYR A 342 -2.93 8.03 -21.92
C TYR A 342 -2.59 8.07 -23.42
N THR A 343 -1.33 7.83 -23.75
CA THR A 343 -0.78 8.04 -25.11
C THR A 343 -1.17 6.96 -26.12
N LYS A 344 -1.61 5.78 -25.65
CA LYS A 344 -2.02 4.66 -26.52
C LYS A 344 -3.54 4.48 -26.48
N PRO A 345 -4.15 3.96 -27.57
CA PRO A 345 -5.57 3.63 -27.57
C PRO A 345 -5.89 2.56 -26.54
N LEU A 346 -6.97 2.79 -25.77
CA LEU A 346 -7.56 1.86 -24.82
C LEU A 346 -8.82 1.22 -25.42
N ALA A 347 -9.29 0.12 -24.83
CA ALA A 347 -10.55 -0.51 -25.23
C ALA A 347 -11.76 0.40 -24.98
N GLY A 348 -11.74 1.13 -23.86
CA GLY A 348 -12.75 2.11 -23.50
C GLY A 348 -12.65 2.59 -22.06
N ILE A 349 -13.49 3.55 -21.69
CA ILE A 349 -13.61 4.11 -20.35
C ILE A 349 -15.06 3.97 -19.86
N ILE A 350 -15.25 3.46 -18.65
CA ILE A 350 -16.56 3.38 -17.99
C ILE A 350 -16.59 4.26 -16.75
N THR A 351 -17.58 5.12 -16.62
CA THR A 351 -17.77 5.91 -15.41
C THR A 351 -19.15 5.74 -14.81
N LEU A 352 -19.17 5.54 -13.49
CA LEU A 352 -20.39 5.41 -12.70
C LEU A 352 -20.47 6.62 -11.75
N SER A 353 -21.50 7.44 -11.91
CA SER A 353 -21.74 8.65 -11.09
C SER A 353 -20.48 9.50 -10.91
N ALA A 354 -19.84 9.91 -12.01
CA ALA A 354 -18.59 10.67 -11.99
C ALA A 354 -18.65 11.95 -12.85
N TRP A 355 -17.57 12.72 -12.85
CA TRP A 355 -17.39 13.95 -13.63
C TRP A 355 -16.04 13.94 -14.37
N LEU A 356 -15.85 14.85 -15.32
CA LEU A 356 -14.58 15.11 -15.98
C LEU A 356 -13.78 16.14 -15.15
N PRO A 357 -12.70 15.74 -14.44
CA PRO A 357 -11.90 16.68 -13.67
C PRO A 357 -11.01 17.51 -14.61
N LEU A 358 -10.63 18.72 -14.19
CA LEU A 358 -9.82 19.64 -15.01
C LEU A 358 -10.37 19.82 -16.43
N HIS A 359 -11.70 19.81 -16.58
CA HIS A 359 -12.36 19.83 -17.89
C HIS A 359 -11.96 21.02 -18.77
N GLN A 360 -11.47 22.12 -18.18
CA GLN A 360 -10.95 23.30 -18.87
C GLN A 360 -9.67 23.02 -19.67
N GLU A 361 -8.90 21.98 -19.32
CA GLU A 361 -7.71 21.56 -20.07
C GLU A 361 -8.05 20.79 -21.36
N PHE A 362 -9.30 20.33 -21.51
CA PHE A 362 -9.73 19.56 -22.67
C PHE A 362 -10.33 20.45 -23.76
N PRO A 363 -10.02 20.21 -25.05
CA PRO A 363 -9.35 19.03 -25.58
C PRO A 363 -7.80 19.07 -25.61
N ALA A 364 -7.16 20.17 -25.22
CA ALA A 364 -5.72 20.38 -25.41
C ALA A 364 -4.83 19.33 -24.72
N ALA A 365 -5.21 18.88 -23.52
CA ALA A 365 -4.48 17.86 -22.76
C ALA A 365 -4.69 16.41 -23.27
N LYS A 366 -5.61 16.19 -24.21
CA LYS A 366 -5.91 14.84 -24.71
C LYS A 366 -4.74 14.30 -25.53
N LEU A 367 -4.25 13.12 -25.16
CA LEU A 367 -3.21 12.39 -25.90
C LEU A 367 -3.76 11.17 -26.65
N ASN A 368 -4.96 10.71 -26.29
CA ASN A 368 -5.60 9.57 -26.93
C ASN A 368 -6.38 9.98 -28.21
N ASN A 369 -6.75 8.98 -29.02
CA ASN A 369 -7.54 9.21 -30.23
C ASN A 369 -8.99 9.63 -29.91
N SER A 370 -9.65 10.35 -30.83
CA SER A 370 -11.04 10.80 -30.66
C SER A 370 -12.08 9.68 -30.76
N THR A 371 -11.67 8.45 -31.06
CA THR A 371 -12.54 7.28 -31.21
C THR A 371 -12.60 6.39 -29.96
N LEU A 372 -11.82 6.68 -28.92
CA LEU A 372 -11.87 5.96 -27.65
C LEU A 372 -13.32 5.92 -27.13
N PRO A 373 -13.92 4.73 -26.96
CA PRO A 373 -15.27 4.61 -26.44
C PRO A 373 -15.34 5.06 -24.98
N ILE A 374 -16.35 5.86 -24.64
CA ILE A 374 -16.65 6.29 -23.27
C ILE A 374 -18.11 5.96 -22.98
N PHE A 375 -18.34 5.19 -21.91
CA PHE A 375 -19.67 4.90 -21.40
C PHE A 375 -19.83 5.50 -20.02
N GLN A 376 -20.61 6.58 -19.96
CA GLN A 376 -20.86 7.34 -18.74
C GLN A 376 -22.28 7.07 -18.23
N ILE A 377 -22.38 6.69 -16.97
CA ILE A 377 -23.62 6.37 -16.29
C ILE A 377 -23.80 7.27 -15.07
N THR A 378 -25.02 7.69 -14.80
CA THR A 378 -25.37 8.47 -13.60
C THR A 378 -26.80 8.20 -13.17
N GLY A 379 -27.07 8.36 -11.88
CA GLY A 379 -28.43 8.44 -11.35
C GLY A 379 -29.03 9.83 -11.48
N ASP A 380 -30.34 9.92 -11.72
CA ASP A 380 -31.06 11.21 -11.79
C ASP A 380 -31.23 11.89 -10.42
N ILE A 381 -31.25 11.11 -9.34
CA ILE A 381 -31.40 11.58 -7.96
C ILE A 381 -30.10 11.49 -7.14
N ASP A 382 -28.94 11.44 -7.80
CA ASP A 382 -27.62 11.43 -7.14
C ASP A 382 -27.38 12.75 -6.37
N PRO A 383 -27.31 12.72 -5.02
CA PRO A 383 -27.15 13.94 -4.23
C PRO A 383 -25.70 14.40 -4.14
N VAL A 384 -24.73 13.55 -4.50
CA VAL A 384 -23.29 13.80 -4.38
C VAL A 384 -22.76 14.33 -5.70
N VAL A 385 -22.65 13.46 -6.71
CA VAL A 385 -22.30 13.86 -8.07
C VAL A 385 -23.61 14.14 -8.79
N ARG A 386 -24.15 15.34 -8.53
CA ARG A 386 -25.43 15.77 -9.10
C ARG A 386 -25.48 15.48 -10.59
N HIS A 387 -26.61 14.95 -11.05
CA HIS A 387 -26.85 14.61 -12.46
C HIS A 387 -26.34 15.68 -13.45
N ARG A 388 -26.57 16.96 -13.15
CA ARG A 388 -26.10 18.10 -13.97
C ARG A 388 -24.58 18.13 -14.19
N TYR A 389 -23.77 17.69 -13.24
CA TYR A 389 -22.31 17.68 -13.36
C TYR A 389 -21.84 16.54 -14.27
N ALA A 390 -22.47 15.36 -14.14
CA ALA A 390 -22.25 14.25 -15.05
C ALA A 390 -22.69 14.62 -16.47
N ALA A 391 -23.87 15.22 -16.63
CA ALA A 391 -24.38 15.69 -17.93
C ALA A 391 -23.46 16.76 -18.55
N GLN A 392 -22.98 17.73 -17.78
CA GLN A 392 -22.02 18.73 -18.26
C GLN A 392 -20.71 18.08 -18.71
N SER A 393 -20.21 17.09 -17.97
CA SER A 393 -19.03 16.31 -18.36
C SER A 393 -19.26 15.60 -19.70
N ALA A 394 -20.43 14.98 -19.89
CA ALA A 394 -20.79 14.33 -21.14
C ALA A 394 -20.86 15.32 -22.31
N CYS A 395 -21.45 16.51 -22.11
CA CYS A 395 -21.47 17.57 -23.12
C CYS A 395 -20.06 18.01 -23.53
N ILE A 396 -19.16 18.20 -22.56
CA ILE A 396 -17.77 18.56 -22.82
C ILE A 396 -17.08 17.44 -23.61
N LEU A 397 -17.22 16.18 -23.21
CA LEU A 397 -16.65 15.03 -23.91
C LEU A 397 -17.17 14.94 -25.36
N LEU A 398 -18.47 15.10 -25.58
CA LEU A 398 -19.11 15.08 -26.90
C LEU A 398 -18.59 16.18 -27.84
N SER A 399 -18.01 17.26 -27.31
CA SER A 399 -17.43 18.33 -28.14
C SER A 399 -16.13 17.91 -28.85
N PHE A 400 -15.43 16.86 -28.38
CA PHE A 400 -14.14 16.43 -28.93
C PHE A 400 -13.92 14.91 -29.04
N MET A 401 -14.88 14.10 -28.59
CA MET A 401 -14.89 12.64 -28.68
C MET A 401 -16.08 12.16 -29.53
N LYS A 402 -15.85 11.17 -30.38
CA LYS A 402 -16.87 10.63 -31.30
C LYS A 402 -17.78 9.59 -30.66
N ASN A 403 -17.26 8.85 -29.68
CA ASN A 403 -17.89 7.65 -29.14
C ASN A 403 -18.22 7.81 -27.65
N VAL A 404 -19.07 8.77 -27.31
CA VAL A 404 -19.54 8.99 -25.93
C VAL A 404 -20.99 8.56 -25.82
N THR A 405 -21.27 7.62 -24.91
CA THR A 405 -22.63 7.23 -24.56
C THR A 405 -22.90 7.67 -23.13
N PHE A 406 -23.94 8.49 -22.93
CA PHE A 406 -24.39 8.96 -21.62
C PHE A 406 -25.74 8.32 -21.28
N LYS A 407 -25.81 7.57 -20.17
CA LYS A 407 -27.02 6.88 -19.73
C LYS A 407 -27.42 7.37 -18.34
N THR A 408 -28.70 7.67 -18.16
CA THR A 408 -29.27 8.03 -16.86
C THR A 408 -30.15 6.88 -16.37
N TYR A 409 -29.99 6.48 -15.10
CA TYR A 409 -30.89 5.55 -14.42
C TYR A 409 -31.82 6.34 -13.49
N TYR A 410 -33.13 6.23 -13.74
CA TYR A 410 -34.15 6.90 -12.95
C TYR A 410 -34.34 6.26 -11.58
N GLY A 411 -34.43 7.08 -10.54
CA GLY A 411 -34.50 6.66 -9.14
C GLY A 411 -33.17 6.15 -8.55
N LEU A 412 -32.06 6.21 -9.30
CA LEU A 412 -30.75 5.79 -8.81
C LEU A 412 -30.08 6.95 -8.06
N SER A 413 -29.64 6.69 -6.83
CA SER A 413 -28.91 7.66 -6.01
C SER A 413 -27.39 7.53 -6.23
N HIS A 414 -26.55 7.98 -5.29
CA HIS A 414 -25.09 7.82 -5.36
C HIS A 414 -24.65 6.38 -5.02
N CYS A 415 -25.09 5.42 -5.82
CA CYS A 415 -24.78 4.00 -5.67
C CYS A 415 -24.81 3.31 -7.03
N ALA A 416 -24.34 2.06 -7.08
CA ALA A 416 -24.53 1.20 -8.24
C ALA A 416 -25.78 0.31 -8.09
N SER A 417 -26.31 -0.14 -9.22
CA SER A 417 -27.44 -1.10 -9.28
C SER A 417 -27.11 -2.31 -10.15
N ASP A 418 -27.79 -3.43 -9.93
CA ASP A 418 -27.58 -4.64 -10.74
C ASP A 418 -27.86 -4.39 -12.24
N ALA A 419 -28.91 -3.62 -12.56
CA ALA A 419 -29.23 -3.24 -13.94
C ALA A 419 -28.13 -2.38 -14.59
N GLU A 420 -27.52 -1.49 -13.83
CA GLU A 420 -26.36 -0.73 -14.28
C GLU A 420 -25.17 -1.67 -14.56
N MET A 421 -24.88 -2.58 -13.63
CA MET A 421 -23.76 -3.50 -13.72
C MET A 421 -23.91 -4.53 -14.86
N ASP A 422 -25.12 -4.98 -15.16
CA ASP A 422 -25.43 -5.83 -16.31
C ASP A 422 -25.15 -5.11 -17.64
N GLU A 423 -25.48 -3.82 -17.73
CA GLU A 423 -25.16 -3.00 -18.90
C GLU A 423 -23.64 -2.80 -19.03
N VAL A 424 -22.95 -2.53 -17.92
CA VAL A 424 -21.48 -2.44 -17.88
C VAL A 424 -20.86 -3.74 -18.43
N ARG A 425 -21.36 -4.91 -17.99
CA ARG A 425 -20.91 -6.21 -18.50
C ARG A 425 -21.09 -6.32 -20.02
N ASN A 426 -22.26 -5.94 -20.52
CA ASN A 426 -22.58 -6.00 -21.95
C ASN A 426 -21.69 -5.07 -22.79
N VAL A 427 -21.46 -3.84 -22.31
CA VAL A 427 -20.61 -2.85 -22.99
C VAL A 427 -19.16 -3.29 -23.03
N ILE A 428 -18.59 -3.72 -21.89
CA ILE A 428 -17.22 -4.22 -21.83
C ILE A 428 -17.04 -5.39 -22.78
N THR A 429 -17.95 -6.36 -22.74
CA THR A 429 -17.90 -7.55 -23.59
C THR A 429 -17.84 -7.18 -25.07
N LYS A 430 -18.59 -6.16 -25.51
CA LYS A 430 -18.54 -5.67 -26.90
C LYS A 430 -17.22 -4.98 -27.26
N TRP A 431 -16.61 -4.24 -26.34
CA TRP A 431 -15.34 -3.55 -26.60
C TRP A 431 -14.15 -4.50 -26.68
N VAL A 432 -14.21 -5.62 -25.97
CA VAL A 432 -13.12 -6.60 -25.90
C VAL A 432 -13.41 -7.88 -26.66
N GLN A 433 -14.40 -7.93 -27.55
CA GLN A 433 -14.53 -8.95 -28.58
C GLN A 433 -13.62 -8.55 -29.75
#